data_AF-A0A1H8DWJ5-F1
#
_entry.id   AF-A0A1H8DWJ5-F1
#
_cell.length_a   1.000
_cell.length_b   1.000
_cell.length_c   1.000
_cell.angle_alpha   90.00
_cell.angle_beta   90.00
_cell.angle_gamma   90.00
#
_symmetry.space_group_name_H-M   'P 1'
#
loop_
_entity.id
_entity.type
_entity.pdbx_description
1 polymer ?
#
loop_
_entity_poly.entity_id
_entity_poly.type
_entity_poly.pdbx_seq_one_letter_code
_entity_poly.pdbx_strand_id
1 'polypeptide(L)'
;MVLPLPFVLLLWGVLRPGVPVDASVKTHISPMLSHEQRMRLTAYRHECASGAECEPPLGCLYESRYKQAYCTDSQCMTDEQCPEEHVCRPLATKEHGPWVRICIPVGVRQEGENCEPAPKDKEYACAAGLECVGHDDHWCARPCHQEDQAATCPDGFLCADTGLRPACLPTCEKQGCPKGQHCVQFNEGASVCARAYGPNCQQSACPEGRDCWVLTKPPHPGTVWMGCIERCGEGFPACSTGKVCDVWQCLPECHPQAPGACAEGYRCTQPEPDRPVACRPDW
;
A
#
# COMPACT_ATOMS: atom_id res chain seq x y z
N MET A 1 16.21 47.58 62.70
CA MET A 1 16.60 47.60 61.28
C MET A 1 15.87 46.46 60.59
N VAL A 2 15.06 46.76 59.57
CA VAL A 2 14.38 45.75 58.75
C VAL A 2 15.20 45.57 57.49
N LEU A 3 15.47 44.33 57.10
CA LEU A 3 16.16 43.98 55.86
C LEU A 3 15.29 42.98 55.09
N PRO A 4 14.74 43.35 53.91
CA PRO A 4 13.95 42.44 53.10
C PRO A 4 14.84 41.66 52.14
N LEU A 5 14.70 40.33 52.10
CA LEU A 5 15.20 39.48 51.01
C LEU A 5 14.11 38.49 50.56
N PRO A 6 14.09 38.09 49.27
CA PRO A 6 12.84 38.19 48.52
C PRO A 6 12.27 36.85 48.03
N PHE A 7 10.99 36.90 47.67
CA PHE A 7 10.29 35.92 46.84
C PHE A 7 11.00 35.76 45.47
N VAL A 8 11.92 34.79 45.33
CA VAL A 8 12.59 34.46 44.04
C VAL A 8 12.65 32.94 43.76
N LEU A 9 11.85 32.12 44.46
CA LEU A 9 11.84 30.66 44.29
C LEU A 9 10.45 30.05 43.96
N LEU A 10 9.58 30.83 43.31
CA LEU A 10 8.24 30.38 42.86
C LEU A 10 7.90 30.71 41.40
N LEU A 11 8.89 30.97 40.54
CA LEU A 11 8.68 31.31 39.11
C LEU A 11 9.52 30.49 38.12
N TRP A 12 10.07 29.33 38.53
CA TRP A 12 10.81 28.42 37.63
C TRP A 12 9.99 27.23 37.10
N GLY A 13 8.68 27.19 37.37
CA GLY A 13 7.77 26.16 36.88
C GLY A 13 6.99 26.51 35.60
N VAL A 14 7.01 27.77 35.15
CA VAL A 14 6.06 28.30 34.13
C VAL A 14 6.73 28.57 32.78
N LEU A 15 8.03 28.28 32.64
CA LEU A 15 8.79 28.42 31.39
C LEU A 15 9.46 27.10 30.96
N ARG A 16 8.67 26.03 30.93
CA ARG A 16 8.84 25.04 29.86
C ARG A 16 7.82 25.39 28.78
N PRO A 17 8.25 25.75 27.56
CA PRO A 17 7.37 25.60 26.41
C PRO A 17 7.08 24.10 26.35
N GLY A 18 5.86 23.72 26.75
CA GLY A 18 5.30 22.48 26.25
C GLY A 18 5.25 22.66 24.75
N VAL A 19 6.19 22.03 24.04
CA VAL A 19 6.13 21.95 22.58
C VAL A 19 4.73 21.42 22.29
N PRO A 20 3.88 22.19 21.57
CA PRO A 20 2.62 21.64 21.12
C PRO A 20 2.99 20.39 20.34
N VAL A 21 2.54 19.22 20.80
CA VAL A 21 2.54 18.02 19.97
C VAL A 21 1.49 18.31 18.92
N ASP A 22 1.94 19.00 17.88
CA ASP A 22 1.11 19.44 16.78
C ASP A 22 0.65 18.18 16.09
N ALA A 23 -0.60 17.79 16.36
CA ALA A 23 -1.20 16.54 15.92
C ALA A 23 -1.58 16.59 14.42
N SER A 24 -0.72 17.22 13.63
CA SER A 24 -0.60 17.05 12.19
C SER A 24 0.85 16.68 11.90
N VAL A 25 1.10 15.38 11.70
CA VAL A 25 2.33 14.95 11.02
C VAL A 25 2.17 15.43 9.58
N LYS A 26 2.61 16.66 9.29
CA LYS A 26 2.65 17.18 7.92
C LYS A 26 3.57 16.27 7.13
N THR A 27 2.97 15.47 6.25
CA THR A 27 3.61 14.45 5.43
C THR A 27 4.84 15.02 4.73
N HIS A 28 6.02 14.76 5.31
CA HIS A 28 7.25 15.41 4.88
C HIS A 28 7.81 14.68 3.65
N ILE A 29 7.83 15.36 2.51
CA ILE A 29 8.45 14.84 1.28
C ILE A 29 9.95 15.11 1.33
N SER A 30 10.76 14.05 1.23
CA SER A 30 12.21 14.11 1.11
C SER A 30 12.61 14.99 -0.09
N PRO A 31 13.62 15.88 0.03
CA PRO A 31 14.08 16.67 -1.10
C PRO A 31 14.77 15.79 -2.16
N MET A 32 14.99 16.33 -3.35
CA MET A 32 15.94 15.77 -4.31
C MET A 32 17.35 16.26 -3.96
N LEU A 33 18.21 15.37 -3.48
CA LEU A 33 19.57 15.66 -3.05
C LEU A 33 20.55 15.70 -4.23
N SER A 34 21.57 16.55 -4.11
CA SER A 34 22.71 16.55 -5.04
C SER A 34 23.56 15.29 -4.88
N HIS A 35 24.39 14.99 -5.88
CA HIS A 35 25.35 13.90 -5.80
C HIS A 35 26.29 14.06 -4.59
N GLU A 36 26.78 15.27 -4.32
CA GLU A 36 27.65 15.54 -3.17
C GLU A 36 26.94 15.30 -1.83
N GLN A 37 25.66 15.66 -1.72
CA GLN A 37 24.87 15.39 -0.51
C GLN A 37 24.66 13.88 -0.29
N ARG A 38 24.32 13.14 -1.35
CA ARG A 38 24.17 11.67 -1.31
C ARG A 38 25.46 10.97 -0.90
N MET A 39 26.62 11.41 -1.41
CA MET A 39 27.94 10.84 -1.04
C MET A 39 28.37 11.10 0.42
N ARG A 40 27.67 11.97 1.15
CA ARG A 40 27.89 12.21 2.59
C ARG A 40 27.01 11.36 3.50
N LEU A 41 26.00 10.68 2.95
CA LEU A 41 25.06 9.83 3.67
C LEU A 41 25.51 8.38 3.52
N THR A 42 25.86 7.75 4.64
CA THR A 42 26.36 6.37 4.68
C THR A 42 25.23 5.38 4.34
N ALA A 43 24.00 5.67 4.76
CA ALA A 43 22.84 4.82 4.48
C ALA A 43 22.34 4.91 3.03
N TYR A 44 22.80 5.86 2.20
CA TYR A 44 22.23 6.07 0.87
C TYR A 44 22.38 4.82 -0.03
N ARG A 45 21.25 4.30 -0.53
CA ARG A 45 21.12 3.04 -1.29
C ARG A 45 21.49 1.76 -0.54
N HIS A 46 21.70 1.81 0.78
CA HIS A 46 21.73 0.58 1.58
C HIS A 46 20.32 0.00 1.72
N GLU A 47 20.23 -1.34 1.78
CA GLU A 47 18.99 -2.05 2.11
C GLU A 47 18.51 -1.67 3.51
N CYS A 48 17.19 -1.65 3.72
CA CYS A 48 16.58 -1.27 4.99
C CYS A 48 15.36 -2.14 5.35
N ALA A 49 15.31 -2.62 6.59
CA ALA A 49 14.15 -3.29 7.15
C ALA A 49 13.09 -2.28 7.63
N SER A 50 13.52 -1.18 8.26
CA SER A 50 12.72 -0.10 8.87
C SER A 50 13.08 1.28 8.31
N GLY A 51 12.25 2.30 8.60
CA GLY A 51 12.57 3.70 8.32
C GLY A 51 13.67 4.24 9.23
N ALA A 52 13.80 3.70 10.45
CA ALA A 52 14.81 4.09 11.43
C ALA A 52 16.26 3.78 11.03
N GLU A 53 16.47 2.92 10.04
CA GLU A 53 17.79 2.62 9.45
C GLU A 53 18.29 3.70 8.48
N CYS A 54 17.43 4.64 8.08
CA CYS A 54 17.75 5.67 7.09
C CYS A 54 18.13 7.02 7.74
N GLU A 55 19.31 7.54 7.40
CA GLU A 55 19.74 8.88 7.82
C GLU A 55 18.82 9.97 7.23
N PRO A 56 18.28 10.91 8.02
CA PRO A 56 17.49 12.02 7.48
C PRO A 56 18.26 12.84 6.43
N PRO A 57 17.65 13.21 5.29
CA PRO A 57 16.21 13.15 5.00
C PRO A 57 15.78 11.90 4.19
N LEU A 58 16.59 10.84 4.15
CA LEU A 58 16.26 9.61 3.44
C LEU A 58 15.06 8.89 4.07
N GLY A 59 14.29 8.16 3.26
CA GLY A 59 13.27 7.23 3.73
C GLY A 59 13.49 5.84 3.14
N CYS A 60 12.97 4.81 3.83
CA CYS A 60 13.10 3.42 3.40
C CYS A 60 12.03 3.08 2.35
N LEU A 61 12.34 3.26 1.07
CA LEU A 61 11.42 2.98 -0.04
C LEU A 61 11.48 1.50 -0.40
N TYR A 62 10.34 0.80 -0.39
CA TYR A 62 10.20 -0.49 -1.06
C TYR A 62 9.84 -0.27 -2.54
N GLU A 63 10.58 -0.88 -3.46
CA GLU A 63 10.34 -0.71 -4.89
C GLU A 63 10.13 -2.07 -5.58
N SER A 64 8.90 -2.33 -6.04
CA SER A 64 8.50 -3.65 -6.57
C SER A 64 9.33 -4.08 -7.78
N ARG A 65 9.84 -3.11 -8.56
CA ARG A 65 10.77 -3.29 -9.69
C ARG A 65 12.01 -4.13 -9.34
N TYR A 66 12.52 -3.97 -8.13
CA TYR A 66 13.72 -4.64 -7.62
C TYR A 66 13.43 -5.63 -6.48
N LYS A 67 12.18 -5.73 -6.01
CA LYS A 67 11.74 -6.51 -4.84
C LYS A 67 12.53 -6.20 -3.55
N GLN A 68 13.12 -5.02 -3.43
CA GLN A 68 13.99 -4.64 -2.31
C GLN A 68 13.53 -3.32 -1.70
N ALA A 69 13.83 -3.11 -0.42
CA ALA A 69 13.66 -1.83 0.25
C ALA A 69 15.02 -1.20 0.54
N TYR A 70 15.19 0.08 0.20
CA TYR A 70 16.45 0.79 0.37
C TYR A 70 16.26 2.26 0.76
N CYS A 71 17.24 2.82 1.48
CA CYS A 71 17.21 4.21 1.90
C CYS A 71 17.50 5.15 0.72
N THR A 72 16.56 6.05 0.42
CA THR A 72 16.66 6.99 -0.71
C THR A 72 16.04 8.35 -0.40
N ASP A 73 16.50 9.36 -1.14
CA ASP A 73 15.85 10.65 -1.28
C ASP A 73 14.94 10.67 -2.54
N SER A 74 14.30 11.81 -2.82
CA SER A 74 13.47 11.95 -4.03
C SER A 74 14.31 11.97 -5.31
N GLN A 75 13.83 11.29 -6.34
CA GLN A 75 14.45 11.25 -7.67
C GLN A 75 14.02 12.46 -8.53
N CYS A 76 12.86 13.05 -8.22
CA CYS A 76 12.25 14.17 -8.94
C CYS A 76 11.48 15.06 -7.95
N MET A 77 11.19 16.30 -8.35
CA MET A 77 10.28 17.22 -7.65
C MET A 77 9.10 17.63 -8.52
N THR A 78 9.22 17.62 -9.85
CA THR A 78 8.17 17.96 -10.82
C THR A 78 8.18 16.98 -12.01
N ASP A 79 7.08 16.93 -12.78
CA ASP A 79 6.92 15.99 -13.89
C ASP A 79 7.94 16.24 -15.03
N GLU A 80 8.41 17.48 -15.23
CA GLU A 80 9.42 17.84 -16.24
C GLU A 80 10.83 17.30 -15.94
N GLN A 81 11.06 16.77 -14.74
CA GLN A 81 12.32 16.12 -14.35
C GLN A 81 12.32 14.61 -14.64
N CYS A 82 11.18 14.06 -15.07
CA CYS A 82 11.04 12.66 -15.43
C CYS A 82 11.26 12.43 -16.94
N PRO A 83 11.57 11.19 -17.36
CA PRO A 83 11.58 10.82 -18.78
C PRO A 83 10.22 11.05 -19.46
N GLU A 84 10.20 11.06 -20.79
CA GLU A 84 8.94 11.08 -21.53
C GLU A 84 8.00 9.94 -21.09
N GLU A 85 6.69 10.22 -21.09
CA GLU A 85 5.64 9.33 -20.59
C GLU A 85 5.79 8.89 -19.13
N HIS A 86 6.58 9.59 -18.32
CA HIS A 86 6.67 9.40 -16.87
C HIS A 86 6.20 10.65 -16.13
N VAL A 87 5.76 10.44 -14.89
CA VAL A 87 5.30 11.50 -13.98
C VAL A 87 5.94 11.34 -12.61
N CYS A 88 6.17 12.48 -11.96
CA CYS A 88 6.78 12.54 -10.64
C CYS A 88 5.71 12.33 -9.58
N ARG A 89 5.74 11.19 -8.88
CA ARG A 89 4.69 10.83 -7.91
C ARG A 89 5.27 10.54 -6.52
N PRO A 90 4.58 11.02 -5.46
CA PRO A 90 4.98 10.80 -4.08
C PRO A 90 4.55 9.41 -3.62
N LEU A 91 5.47 8.66 -3.01
CA LEU A 91 5.23 7.33 -2.45
C LEU A 91 5.55 7.36 -0.94
N ALA A 92 4.74 6.62 -0.17
CA ALA A 92 5.05 6.32 1.21
C ALA A 92 6.36 5.51 1.30
N THR A 93 7.14 5.78 2.34
CA THR A 93 8.24 4.90 2.75
C THR A 93 7.78 4.05 3.93
N LYS A 94 8.57 3.03 4.32
CA LYS A 94 8.20 2.19 5.47
C LYS A 94 8.06 3.03 6.74
N GLU A 95 7.13 2.62 7.60
CA GLU A 95 6.80 3.28 8.86
C GLU A 95 6.37 4.75 8.61
N HIS A 96 6.51 5.62 9.60
CA HIS A 96 6.19 7.05 9.47
C HIS A 96 7.38 7.85 8.89
N GLY A 97 8.09 7.26 7.93
CA GLY A 97 9.23 7.87 7.26
C GLY A 97 8.85 9.03 6.33
N PRO A 98 9.84 9.82 5.86
CA PRO A 98 9.57 10.85 4.86
C PRO A 98 9.11 10.20 3.55
N TRP A 99 8.09 10.76 2.92
CA TRP A 99 7.65 10.32 1.60
C TRP A 99 8.71 10.68 0.57
N VAL A 100 8.87 9.86 -0.47
CA VAL A 100 9.85 10.12 -1.54
C VAL A 100 9.12 10.24 -2.88
N ARG A 101 9.59 11.13 -3.75
CA ARG A 101 9.07 11.25 -5.11
C ARG A 101 9.93 10.45 -6.07
N ILE A 102 9.31 9.58 -6.87
CA ILE A 102 9.98 8.84 -7.94
C ILE A 102 9.27 9.08 -9.27
N CYS A 103 9.99 8.89 -10.38
CA CYS A 103 9.40 8.89 -11.70
C CYS A 103 8.75 7.52 -11.97
N ILE A 104 7.43 7.51 -12.14
CA ILE A 104 6.65 6.33 -12.52
C ILE A 104 6.10 6.49 -13.94
N PRO A 105 5.95 5.41 -14.72
CA PRO A 105 5.33 5.48 -16.04
C PRO A 105 3.86 5.92 -15.93
N VAL A 106 3.39 6.69 -16.92
CA VAL A 106 1.95 6.91 -17.15
C VAL A 106 1.38 5.66 -17.77
N GLY A 107 0.41 5.05 -17.11
CA GLY A 107 -0.12 3.74 -17.46
C GLY A 107 -1.48 3.75 -18.14
N VAL A 108 -2.15 2.60 -18.04
CA VAL A 108 -3.45 2.34 -18.67
C VAL A 108 -4.58 2.07 -17.68
N ARG A 109 -4.29 1.92 -16.38
CA ARG A 109 -5.32 1.65 -15.36
C ARG A 109 -6.25 2.85 -15.20
N GLN A 110 -7.54 2.58 -15.27
CA GLN A 110 -8.61 3.58 -15.18
C GLN A 110 -8.96 3.88 -13.72
N GLU A 111 -9.74 4.93 -13.51
CA GLU A 111 -10.19 5.31 -12.18
C GLU A 111 -11.06 4.20 -11.53
N GLY A 112 -10.77 3.87 -10.28
CA GLY A 112 -11.38 2.75 -9.56
C GLY A 112 -10.78 1.37 -9.87
N GLU A 113 -9.77 1.27 -10.74
CA GLU A 113 -8.99 0.04 -10.92
C GLU A 113 -7.79 0.00 -9.96
N ASN A 114 -7.31 -1.20 -9.64
CA ASN A 114 -6.11 -1.37 -8.83
C ASN A 114 -4.84 -0.96 -9.58
N CYS A 115 -3.81 -0.57 -8.82
CA CYS A 115 -2.49 -0.19 -9.33
C CYS A 115 -1.34 -0.70 -8.43
N GLU A 116 -0.10 -0.54 -8.88
CA GLU A 116 1.08 -0.64 -8.01
C GLU A 116 1.69 0.77 -7.83
N PRO A 117 2.07 1.21 -6.59
CA PRO A 117 2.60 2.56 -6.36
C PRO A 117 3.94 2.86 -7.04
N ALA A 118 4.79 1.84 -7.18
CA ALA A 118 6.09 1.89 -7.84
C ALA A 118 6.11 0.96 -9.08
N PRO A 119 5.20 1.16 -10.05
CA PRO A 119 4.93 0.17 -11.08
C PRO A 119 6.13 -0.01 -12.01
N LYS A 120 6.37 -1.26 -12.42
CA LYS A 120 7.48 -1.61 -13.32
C LYS A 120 7.24 -1.17 -14.76
N ASP A 121 5.99 -1.23 -15.20
CA ASP A 121 5.54 -0.98 -16.57
C ASP A 121 4.12 -0.37 -16.55
N LYS A 122 3.60 -0.02 -17.74
CA LYS A 122 2.39 0.80 -17.89
C LYS A 122 1.11 0.05 -17.50
N GLU A 123 1.17 -1.28 -17.51
CA GLU A 123 0.07 -2.20 -17.28
C GLU A 123 -0.45 -2.14 -15.82
N TYR A 124 0.43 -1.84 -14.85
CA TYR A 124 0.11 -1.67 -13.42
C TYR A 124 -0.03 -0.20 -13.00
N ALA A 125 0.25 0.74 -13.89
CA ALA A 125 0.27 2.16 -13.59
C ALA A 125 -1.05 2.85 -13.97
N CYS A 126 -1.37 3.93 -13.26
CA CYS A 126 -2.57 4.73 -13.51
C CYS A 126 -2.46 5.58 -14.78
N ALA A 127 -3.59 5.77 -15.45
CA ALA A 127 -3.72 6.66 -16.59
C ALA A 127 -3.44 8.13 -16.22
N ALA A 128 -3.19 8.96 -17.23
CA ALA A 128 -2.86 10.37 -17.07
C ALA A 128 -3.92 11.12 -16.23
N GLY A 129 -3.45 11.88 -15.24
CA GLY A 129 -4.32 12.65 -14.32
C GLY A 129 -4.79 11.90 -13.08
N LEU A 130 -4.50 10.61 -12.94
CA LEU A 130 -4.81 9.80 -11.76
C LEU A 130 -3.55 9.59 -10.89
N GLU A 131 -3.77 9.37 -9.60
CA GLU A 131 -2.74 8.99 -8.62
C GLU A 131 -3.02 7.57 -8.12
N CYS A 132 -1.97 6.79 -7.86
CA CYS A 132 -2.08 5.47 -7.22
C CYS A 132 -2.04 5.67 -5.70
N VAL A 133 -3.16 5.43 -5.02
CA VAL A 133 -3.38 5.80 -3.60
C VAL A 133 -4.03 4.68 -2.80
N GLY A 134 -3.92 4.77 -1.47
CA GLY A 134 -4.25 3.69 -0.52
C GLY A 134 -3.02 3.33 0.31
N HIS A 135 -3.19 2.60 1.42
CA HIS A 135 -2.07 2.11 2.23
C HIS A 135 -1.83 0.61 2.00
N ASP A 136 -2.88 -0.20 2.16
CA ASP A 136 -2.81 -1.64 1.95
C ASP A 136 -3.31 -2.01 0.54
N ASP A 137 -4.47 -1.48 0.16
CA ASP A 137 -5.11 -1.68 -1.14
C ASP A 137 -4.97 -0.44 -2.02
N HIS A 138 -4.33 -0.58 -3.18
CA HIS A 138 -3.96 0.55 -4.01
C HIS A 138 -4.88 0.71 -5.21
N TRP A 139 -5.36 1.94 -5.43
CA TRP A 139 -6.37 2.31 -6.42
C TRP A 139 -5.93 3.52 -7.23
N CYS A 140 -6.25 3.51 -8.53
CA CYS A 140 -6.15 4.71 -9.34
C CYS A 140 -7.33 5.63 -9.03
N ALA A 141 -7.05 6.80 -8.46
CA ALA A 141 -8.08 7.75 -8.04
C ALA A 141 -7.71 9.18 -8.45
N ARG A 142 -8.74 10.01 -8.69
CA ARG A 142 -8.56 11.47 -8.63
C ARG A 142 -8.56 11.95 -7.17
N PRO A 143 -7.82 13.02 -6.86
CA PRO A 143 -7.96 13.71 -5.57
C PRO A 143 -9.37 14.28 -5.33
N CYS A 144 -9.77 14.40 -4.07
CA CYS A 144 -11.04 15.01 -3.68
C CYS A 144 -10.90 15.95 -2.47
N HIS A 145 -11.99 16.63 -2.14
CA HIS A 145 -12.11 17.45 -0.94
C HIS A 145 -13.28 16.91 -0.10
N GLN A 146 -13.04 16.56 1.17
CA GLN A 146 -14.05 15.95 2.05
C GLN A 146 -15.28 16.85 2.25
N GLU A 147 -15.09 18.17 2.30
CA GLU A 147 -16.16 19.16 2.44
C GLU A 147 -17.12 19.16 1.23
N ASP A 148 -16.61 18.81 0.04
CA ASP A 148 -17.30 18.89 -1.26
C ASP A 148 -17.34 17.52 -1.99
N GLN A 149 -17.51 16.41 -1.25
CA GLN A 149 -17.49 15.06 -1.81
C GLN A 149 -18.41 14.90 -3.03
N ALA A 150 -19.64 15.40 -2.96
CA ALA A 150 -20.64 15.27 -4.03
C ALA A 150 -20.33 16.12 -5.28
N ALA A 151 -19.41 17.09 -5.18
CA ALA A 151 -18.94 17.89 -6.32
C ALA A 151 -17.59 17.40 -6.88
N THR A 152 -16.83 16.62 -6.10
CA THR A 152 -15.48 16.15 -6.48
C THR A 152 -15.44 14.69 -6.94
N CYS A 153 -16.24 13.79 -6.35
CA CYS A 153 -16.28 12.37 -6.74
C CYS A 153 -17.52 12.04 -7.58
N PRO A 154 -17.37 11.29 -8.70
CA PRO A 154 -18.50 10.86 -9.52
C PRO A 154 -19.33 9.77 -8.82
N ASP A 155 -20.52 9.49 -9.36
CA ASP A 155 -21.37 8.39 -8.90
C ASP A 155 -20.58 7.07 -8.91
N GLY A 156 -20.67 6.32 -7.80
CA GLY A 156 -19.91 5.08 -7.60
C GLY A 156 -18.56 5.28 -6.93
N PHE A 157 -18.27 6.49 -6.43
CA PHE A 157 -17.05 6.81 -5.69
C PHE A 157 -17.37 7.55 -4.38
N LEU A 158 -16.49 7.40 -3.39
CA LEU A 158 -16.51 8.15 -2.14
C LEU A 158 -15.17 8.86 -1.90
N CYS A 159 -15.20 10.00 -1.23
CA CYS A 159 -13.98 10.73 -0.87
C CYS A 159 -13.43 10.14 0.43
N ALA A 160 -12.40 9.31 0.32
CA ALA A 160 -11.70 8.70 1.48
C ALA A 160 -10.44 9.48 1.82
N ASP A 161 -9.99 9.38 3.08
CA ASP A 161 -8.62 9.77 3.43
C ASP A 161 -7.65 8.63 3.09
N THR A 162 -6.71 8.89 2.17
CA THR A 162 -5.66 7.95 1.76
C THR A 162 -4.27 8.43 2.21
N GLY A 163 -4.20 9.15 3.34
CA GLY A 163 -2.97 9.50 4.06
C GLY A 163 -2.24 10.74 3.54
N LEU A 164 -1.87 10.79 2.25
CA LEU A 164 -1.22 11.99 1.69
C LEU A 164 -2.22 13.12 1.41
N ARG A 165 -3.35 12.74 0.82
CA ARG A 165 -4.45 13.61 0.41
C ARG A 165 -5.71 12.77 0.27
N PRO A 166 -6.91 13.32 0.51
CA PRO A 166 -8.14 12.59 0.20
C PRO A 166 -8.30 12.31 -1.29
N ALA A 167 -8.86 11.15 -1.63
CA ALA A 167 -9.06 10.70 -3.00
C ALA A 167 -10.40 9.96 -3.21
N CYS A 168 -10.89 9.95 -4.45
CA CYS A 168 -12.12 9.25 -4.83
C CYS A 168 -11.86 7.75 -4.96
N LEU A 169 -12.18 6.98 -3.92
CA LEU A 169 -12.14 5.52 -3.94
C LEU A 169 -13.46 4.94 -4.46
N PRO A 170 -13.44 3.81 -5.18
CA PRO A 170 -14.65 3.19 -5.72
C PRO A 170 -15.55 2.66 -4.58
N THR A 171 -16.86 2.65 -4.79
CA THR A 171 -17.84 2.05 -3.88
C THR A 171 -19.03 1.42 -4.61
N CYS A 172 -19.36 0.18 -4.25
CA CYS A 172 -20.48 -0.57 -4.83
C CYS A 172 -21.67 -0.78 -3.87
N GLU A 173 -21.54 -0.43 -2.60
CA GLU A 173 -22.49 -0.84 -1.54
C GLU A 173 -23.91 -0.33 -1.76
N LYS A 174 -24.06 0.89 -2.30
CA LYS A 174 -25.37 1.53 -2.56
C LYS A 174 -25.95 1.19 -3.92
N GLN A 175 -25.09 0.89 -4.90
CA GLN A 175 -25.48 0.68 -6.29
C GLN A 175 -25.76 -0.81 -6.58
N GLY A 176 -25.19 -1.71 -5.78
CA GLY A 176 -25.16 -3.13 -6.07
C GLY A 176 -24.23 -3.45 -7.24
N CYS A 177 -24.10 -4.73 -7.58
CA CYS A 177 -23.19 -5.18 -8.62
C CYS A 177 -23.90 -5.86 -9.80
N PRO A 178 -23.30 -5.80 -11.00
CA PRO A 178 -23.74 -6.59 -12.16
C PRO A 178 -23.90 -8.08 -11.83
N LYS A 179 -24.80 -8.75 -12.57
CA LYS A 179 -25.08 -10.18 -12.38
C LYS A 179 -23.80 -11.01 -12.54
N GLY A 180 -23.48 -11.80 -11.52
CA GLY A 180 -22.27 -12.65 -11.49
C GLY A 180 -21.06 -11.99 -10.82
N GLN A 181 -21.21 -10.77 -10.32
CA GLN A 181 -20.23 -10.08 -9.49
C GLN A 181 -20.78 -9.86 -8.07
N HIS A 182 -19.85 -9.70 -7.12
CA HIS A 182 -20.14 -9.36 -5.74
C HIS A 182 -19.51 -8.00 -5.43
N CYS A 183 -20.11 -7.26 -4.49
CA CYS A 183 -19.46 -6.07 -3.93
C CYS A 183 -18.43 -6.55 -2.92
N VAL A 184 -17.15 -6.38 -3.25
CA VAL A 184 -16.00 -6.80 -2.44
C VAL A 184 -15.46 -5.56 -1.74
N GLN A 185 -15.34 -5.63 -0.42
CA GLN A 185 -14.81 -4.55 0.42
C GLN A 185 -13.28 -4.65 0.53
N PHE A 186 -12.64 -3.50 0.71
CA PHE A 186 -11.19 -3.36 0.87
C PHE A 186 -10.91 -2.35 1.99
N ASN A 187 -9.64 -2.10 2.27
CA ASN A 187 -9.25 -1.06 3.22
C ASN A 187 -9.66 0.35 2.73
N GLU A 188 -9.51 1.34 3.62
CA GLU A 188 -9.88 2.75 3.39
C GLU A 188 -11.35 3.00 2.97
N GLY A 189 -12.22 1.98 3.06
CA GLY A 189 -13.63 2.05 2.64
C GLY A 189 -13.85 1.83 1.13
N ALA A 190 -12.81 1.47 0.37
CA ALA A 190 -12.98 1.09 -1.03
C ALA A 190 -13.84 -0.17 -1.15
N SER A 191 -14.68 -0.22 -2.17
CA SER A 191 -15.36 -1.46 -2.57
C SER A 191 -15.63 -1.50 -4.08
N VAL A 192 -15.38 -2.64 -4.69
CA VAL A 192 -15.56 -2.84 -6.14
C VAL A 192 -16.45 -4.03 -6.47
N CYS A 193 -17.16 -3.90 -7.57
CA CYS A 193 -17.87 -5.02 -8.17
C CYS A 193 -16.90 -5.92 -8.92
N ALA A 194 -16.77 -7.16 -8.45
CA ALA A 194 -15.83 -8.11 -9.03
C ALA A 194 -16.34 -9.55 -9.01
N ARG A 195 -15.80 -10.37 -9.92
CA ARG A 195 -15.95 -11.82 -9.86
C ARG A 195 -14.97 -12.36 -8.80
N ALA A 196 -15.50 -13.03 -7.78
CA ALA A 196 -14.70 -13.68 -6.76
C ALA A 196 -14.37 -15.12 -7.18
N TYR A 197 -13.08 -15.46 -7.16
CA TYR A 197 -12.59 -16.83 -7.19
C TYR A 197 -12.24 -17.28 -5.77
N GLY A 198 -12.64 -18.51 -5.42
CA GLY A 198 -12.57 -19.03 -4.05
C GLY A 198 -13.79 -18.67 -3.17
N PRO A 199 -13.86 -19.17 -1.93
CA PRO A 199 -14.99 -18.95 -1.04
C PRO A 199 -15.07 -17.49 -0.55
N ASN A 200 -16.25 -16.87 -0.60
CA ASN A 200 -16.41 -15.49 -0.15
C ASN A 200 -16.36 -15.36 1.39
N CYS A 201 -15.16 -15.04 1.90
CA CYS A 201 -14.88 -14.89 3.32
C CYS A 201 -15.37 -13.57 3.95
N GLN A 202 -15.82 -12.61 3.13
CA GLN A 202 -16.49 -11.40 3.61
C GLN A 202 -17.99 -11.64 3.85
N GLN A 203 -18.60 -12.53 3.05
CA GLN A 203 -19.99 -12.95 3.24
C GLN A 203 -20.14 -14.02 4.33
N SER A 204 -19.15 -14.90 4.49
CA SER A 204 -19.14 -15.97 5.50
C SER A 204 -17.90 -15.88 6.37
N ALA A 205 -18.10 -15.65 7.67
CA ALA A 205 -17.00 -15.50 8.63
C ALA A 205 -16.04 -16.71 8.60
N CYS A 206 -14.74 -16.43 8.66
CA CYS A 206 -13.74 -17.48 8.65
C CYS A 206 -13.76 -18.33 9.95
N PRO A 207 -13.39 -19.63 9.85
CA PRO A 207 -13.13 -20.45 11.02
C PRO A 207 -12.05 -19.84 11.92
N GLU A 208 -12.10 -20.16 13.21
CA GLU A 208 -11.12 -19.70 14.20
C GLU A 208 -9.67 -19.97 13.76
N GLY A 209 -8.80 -18.98 13.93
CA GLY A 209 -7.39 -19.04 13.52
C GLY A 209 -7.13 -18.86 12.01
N ARG A 210 -8.12 -18.39 11.24
CA ARG A 210 -7.96 -18.06 9.82
C ARG A 210 -8.40 -16.62 9.52
N ASP A 211 -7.62 -15.95 8.68
CA ASP A 211 -7.92 -14.60 8.21
C ASP A 211 -8.69 -14.64 6.89
N CYS A 212 -9.62 -13.70 6.69
CA CYS A 212 -10.21 -13.47 5.37
C CYS A 212 -9.18 -12.74 4.50
N TRP A 213 -8.59 -13.47 3.57
CA TRP A 213 -7.68 -12.92 2.58
C TRP A 213 -8.46 -12.56 1.32
N VAL A 214 -8.22 -11.36 0.81
CA VAL A 214 -8.71 -10.85 -0.47
C VAL A 214 -7.50 -10.32 -1.22
N LEU A 215 -7.42 -10.63 -2.51
CA LEU A 215 -6.36 -10.15 -3.38
C LEU A 215 -6.92 -9.74 -4.74
N THR A 216 -6.51 -8.57 -5.20
CA THR A 216 -6.65 -8.08 -6.57
C THR A 216 -5.29 -8.08 -7.27
N LYS A 217 -5.27 -7.97 -8.60
CA LYS A 217 -4.03 -7.75 -9.36
C LYS A 217 -4.31 -6.76 -10.49
N PRO A 218 -3.58 -5.63 -10.61
CA PRO A 218 -3.91 -4.55 -11.56
C PRO A 218 -4.17 -4.94 -13.03
N PRO A 219 -3.46 -5.93 -13.65
CA PRO A 219 -3.75 -6.35 -15.01
C PRO A 219 -5.09 -7.10 -15.19
N HIS A 220 -5.74 -7.48 -14.08
CA HIS A 220 -6.98 -8.26 -14.03
C HIS A 220 -8.09 -7.52 -13.26
N PRO A 221 -8.52 -6.32 -13.72
CA PRO A 221 -9.58 -5.54 -13.07
C PRO A 221 -10.91 -6.30 -13.04
N GLY A 222 -11.74 -6.02 -12.03
CA GLY A 222 -13.03 -6.69 -11.84
C GLY A 222 -12.93 -8.17 -11.46
N THR A 223 -11.75 -8.64 -11.08
CA THR A 223 -11.48 -10.00 -10.58
C THR A 223 -10.81 -9.93 -9.22
N VAL A 224 -11.23 -10.78 -8.28
CA VAL A 224 -10.52 -10.98 -7.01
C VAL A 224 -10.37 -12.46 -6.70
N TRP A 225 -9.33 -12.79 -5.96
CA TRP A 225 -9.12 -14.08 -5.35
C TRP A 225 -9.33 -13.92 -3.85
N MET A 226 -10.20 -14.73 -3.25
CA MET A 226 -10.55 -14.60 -1.84
C MET A 226 -10.81 -15.94 -1.15
N GLY A 227 -10.54 -15.97 0.15
CA GLY A 227 -10.79 -17.15 0.97
C GLY A 227 -10.20 -17.05 2.37
N CYS A 228 -10.56 -18.01 3.22
CA CYS A 228 -10.03 -18.11 4.58
C CYS A 228 -8.68 -18.82 4.58
N ILE A 229 -7.61 -18.08 4.87
CA ILE A 229 -6.22 -18.57 4.83
C ILE A 229 -5.70 -18.81 6.26
N GLU A 230 -4.94 -19.90 6.43
CA GLU A 230 -4.13 -20.12 7.63
C GLU A 230 -2.79 -19.41 7.45
N ARG A 231 -2.31 -18.73 8.50
CA ARG A 231 -0.96 -18.16 8.52
C ARG A 231 0.06 -19.21 8.94
N CYS A 232 1.28 -19.06 8.46
CA CYS A 232 2.41 -19.95 8.74
C CYS A 232 3.73 -19.19 8.79
N GLY A 233 4.78 -19.84 9.29
CA GLY A 233 6.11 -19.25 9.46
C GLY A 233 6.44 -18.97 10.93
N GLU A 234 7.42 -18.11 11.17
CA GLU A 234 7.77 -17.65 12.52
C GLU A 234 6.55 -17.09 13.28
N GLY A 235 6.34 -17.55 14.51
CA GLY A 235 5.21 -17.16 15.35
C GLY A 235 3.86 -17.81 15.01
N PHE A 236 3.76 -18.60 13.93
CA PHE A 236 2.52 -19.25 13.50
C PHE A 236 2.64 -20.80 13.45
N PRO A 237 1.53 -21.55 13.56
CA PRO A 237 1.53 -23.00 13.37
C PRO A 237 2.02 -23.43 11.98
N ALA A 238 2.40 -24.70 11.86
CA ALA A 238 2.55 -25.34 10.55
C ALA A 238 1.18 -25.46 9.85
N CYS A 239 1.18 -25.42 8.52
CA CYS A 239 -0.02 -25.56 7.72
C CYS A 239 -0.75 -26.88 7.95
N SER A 240 -2.08 -26.85 7.88
CA SER A 240 -2.91 -28.06 7.88
C SER A 240 -2.59 -29.01 6.71
N THR A 241 -2.95 -30.29 6.85
CA THR A 241 -2.71 -31.34 5.84
C THR A 241 -3.25 -30.94 4.46
N GLY A 242 -2.46 -31.17 3.41
CA GLY A 242 -2.80 -30.79 2.04
C GLY A 242 -2.43 -29.34 1.67
N LYS A 243 -1.61 -28.67 2.49
CA LYS A 243 -1.18 -27.28 2.26
C LYS A 243 0.31 -27.09 2.49
N VAL A 244 0.88 -26.14 1.78
CA VAL A 244 2.28 -25.70 1.86
C VAL A 244 2.35 -24.22 2.27
N CYS A 245 3.37 -23.87 3.04
CA CYS A 245 3.60 -22.49 3.45
C CYS A 245 4.32 -21.70 2.36
N ASP A 246 3.69 -20.63 1.85
CA ASP A 246 4.30 -19.69 0.92
C ASP A 246 3.95 -18.24 1.32
N VAL A 247 4.95 -17.36 1.41
CA VAL A 247 4.79 -15.95 1.85
C VAL A 247 3.88 -15.83 3.09
N TRP A 248 4.14 -16.64 4.13
CA TRP A 248 3.36 -16.64 5.39
C TRP A 248 1.90 -17.11 5.27
N GLN A 249 1.50 -17.69 4.13
CA GLN A 249 0.18 -18.19 3.84
C GLN A 249 0.19 -19.69 3.53
N CYS A 250 -0.77 -20.43 4.07
CA CYS A 250 -0.96 -21.84 3.74
C CYS A 250 -1.83 -22.00 2.49
N LEU A 251 -1.19 -22.25 1.36
CA LEU A 251 -1.83 -22.48 0.08
C LEU A 251 -2.03 -23.98 -0.16
N PRO A 252 -3.09 -24.41 -0.89
CA PRO A 252 -3.27 -25.81 -1.25
C PRO A 252 -2.06 -26.36 -2.02
N GLU A 253 -1.58 -27.52 -1.60
CA GLU A 253 -0.53 -28.24 -2.34
C GLU A 253 -1.10 -28.79 -3.66
N CYS A 254 -0.25 -28.93 -4.67
CA CYS A 254 -0.68 -29.45 -5.97
C CYS A 254 0.47 -30.10 -6.75
N HIS A 255 0.13 -30.96 -7.69
CA HIS A 255 1.07 -31.53 -8.64
C HIS A 255 0.81 -30.97 -10.05
N PRO A 256 1.81 -30.43 -10.77
CA PRO A 256 1.60 -29.77 -12.07
C PRO A 256 1.06 -30.70 -13.17
N GLN A 257 1.20 -32.01 -12.99
CA GLN A 257 0.77 -33.05 -13.92
C GLN A 257 -0.66 -33.55 -13.64
N ALA A 258 -1.31 -33.12 -12.55
CA ALA A 258 -2.67 -33.51 -12.19
C ALA A 258 -3.69 -32.50 -12.76
N PRO A 259 -4.54 -32.89 -13.74
CA PRO A 259 -5.57 -32.01 -14.25
C PRO A 259 -6.60 -31.65 -13.17
N GLY A 260 -6.98 -30.38 -13.07
CA GLY A 260 -7.96 -29.94 -12.07
C GLY A 260 -7.47 -29.97 -10.62
N ALA A 261 -6.16 -30.00 -10.37
CA ALA A 261 -5.59 -29.97 -9.02
C ALA A 261 -5.89 -28.68 -8.22
N CYS A 262 -6.31 -27.62 -8.91
CA CYS A 262 -6.67 -26.32 -8.32
C CYS A 262 -8.09 -25.92 -8.73
N ALA A 263 -8.73 -25.07 -7.92
CA ALA A 263 -10.06 -24.53 -8.19
C ALA A 263 -10.08 -23.56 -9.40
N GLU A 264 -11.27 -23.20 -9.90
CA GLU A 264 -11.42 -22.16 -10.93
C GLU A 264 -10.78 -20.85 -10.46
N GLY A 265 -10.01 -20.19 -11.33
CA GLY A 265 -9.20 -19.03 -10.99
C GLY A 265 -7.85 -19.37 -10.34
N TYR A 266 -7.44 -20.64 -10.26
CA TYR A 266 -6.17 -21.02 -9.66
C TYR A 266 -5.41 -22.02 -10.54
N ARG A 267 -4.09 -21.84 -10.63
CA ARG A 267 -3.15 -22.68 -11.37
C ARG A 267 -2.06 -23.25 -10.47
N CYS A 268 -1.72 -24.51 -10.69
CA CYS A 268 -0.62 -25.15 -10.00
C CYS A 268 0.72 -24.60 -10.53
N THR A 269 1.52 -23.95 -9.68
CA THR A 269 2.72 -23.22 -10.10
C THR A 269 3.87 -23.35 -9.10
N GLN A 270 5.08 -23.07 -9.59
CA GLN A 270 6.27 -22.78 -8.81
C GLN A 270 6.94 -21.55 -9.44
N PRO A 271 6.79 -20.35 -8.84
CA PRO A 271 7.24 -19.10 -9.47
C PRO A 271 8.76 -18.90 -9.40
N GLU A 272 9.40 -19.41 -8.35
CA GLU A 272 10.84 -19.31 -8.09
C GLU A 272 11.33 -20.69 -7.59
N PRO A 273 12.56 -21.15 -7.86
CA PRO A 273 13.00 -22.53 -7.56
C PRO A 273 13.01 -22.91 -6.08
N ASP A 274 13.12 -21.92 -5.20
CA ASP A 274 13.08 -22.01 -3.73
C ASP A 274 11.66 -22.00 -3.16
N ARG A 275 10.65 -21.66 -3.98
CA ARG A 275 9.24 -21.63 -3.59
C ARG A 275 8.60 -23.01 -3.69
N PRO A 276 7.60 -23.33 -2.85
CA PRO A 276 6.86 -24.58 -2.98
C PRO A 276 5.95 -24.56 -4.22
N VAL A 277 5.64 -25.76 -4.72
CA VAL A 277 4.59 -25.96 -5.72
C VAL A 277 3.23 -25.85 -5.03
N ALA A 278 2.39 -24.92 -5.46
CA ALA A 278 1.11 -24.61 -4.81
C ALA A 278 0.07 -24.11 -5.82
N CYS A 279 -1.21 -24.24 -5.45
CA CYS A 279 -2.29 -23.54 -6.13
C CYS A 279 -2.21 -22.04 -5.83
N ARG A 280 -1.84 -21.26 -6.85
CA ARG A 280 -1.86 -19.79 -6.81
C ARG A 280 -2.88 -19.27 -7.82
N PRO A 281 -3.39 -18.04 -7.65
CA PRO A 281 -4.17 -17.35 -8.67
C PRO A 281 -3.59 -17.43 -10.08
N ASP A 282 -4.44 -17.37 -11.10
CA ASP A 282 -4.10 -17.58 -12.52
C ASP A 282 -3.95 -16.29 -13.35
N TRP A 283 -3.22 -15.32 -12.81
CA TRP A 283 -2.82 -14.09 -13.54
C TRP A 283 -1.57 -14.24 -14.42
#